data_AF-A0A9D1AEM9-F1
#
_entry.id   AF-A0A9D1AEM9-F1
#
_cell.length_a   1.000
_cell.length_b   1.000
_cell.length_c   1.000
_cell.angle_alpha   90.00
_cell.angle_beta   90.00
_cell.angle_gamma   90.00
#
_symmetry.space_group_name_H-M   'P 1'
#
loop_
_entity.id
_entity.type
_entity.pdbx_description
1 polymer ?
#
loop_
_entity_poly.entity_id
_entity_poly.type
_entity_poly.pdbx_seq_one_letter_code
_entity_poly.pdbx_strand_id
1 'polypeptide(L)'
;MKGLKKIWGEFKKFIMRGNVLDLAVGVVVGSAFTAIVTSLTNDIIMPLINWAVGDGDISSLCTVLDAVYLEDGTLDLANSLVINWGALIQAVLNFILIAIVIFAIVKTINTIREAGSKLNKQAKREREILKRAKKIKKEQGIAMDEARKQAEAQLAAEEAPAPAAPAKPTVEELLTEIRNLLAANAESGKVSSPDGSETETENK
;
A
#
# COMPACT_ATOMS: atom_id res chain seq x y z
N MET A 1 32.30 9.68 47.90
CA MET A 1 32.01 10.02 46.47
C MET A 1 31.93 8.84 45.49
N LYS A 2 32.69 7.73 45.66
CA LYS A 2 32.64 6.60 44.70
C LYS A 2 31.27 5.89 44.60
N GLY A 3 30.54 5.77 45.70
CA GLY A 3 29.18 5.17 45.70
C GLY A 3 28.16 5.97 44.88
N LEU A 4 28.22 7.30 44.93
CA LEU A 4 27.29 8.17 44.20
C LEU A 4 27.48 8.08 42.67
N LYS A 5 28.74 8.00 42.22
CA LYS A 5 29.08 7.77 40.80
C LYS A 5 28.61 6.40 40.30
N LYS A 6 28.65 5.38 41.16
CA LYS A 6 28.16 4.03 40.86
C LYS A 6 26.63 4.01 40.71
N ILE A 7 25.90 4.62 41.66
CA ILE A 7 24.44 4.76 41.60
C ILE A 7 24.01 5.57 40.38
N TRP A 8 24.71 6.66 40.04
CA TRP A 8 24.43 7.46 38.85
C TRP A 8 24.68 6.70 37.55
N GLY A 9 25.72 5.86 37.50
CA GLY A 9 26.01 4.98 36.37
C GLY A 9 24.96 3.89 36.18
N GLU A 10 24.48 3.30 37.28
CA GLU A 10 23.39 2.32 37.29
C GLU A 10 22.05 2.96 36.89
N PHE A 11 21.77 4.16 37.39
CA PHE A 11 20.59 4.95 37.02
C PHE A 11 20.58 5.35 35.54
N LYS A 12 21.72 5.80 35.00
CA LYS A 12 21.86 6.05 33.55
C LYS A 12 21.59 4.78 32.74
N LYS A 13 22.16 3.64 33.14
CA LYS A 13 21.89 2.34 32.50
C LYS A 13 20.41 1.93 32.58
N PHE A 14 19.74 2.28 33.67
CA PHE A 14 18.32 2.02 33.87
C PHE A 14 17.44 2.89 32.95
N ILE A 15 17.67 4.20 32.88
CA ILE A 15 16.91 5.11 32.01
C ILE A 15 17.18 4.87 30.52
N MET A 16 18.41 4.47 30.16
CA MET A 16 18.74 4.10 28.78
C MET A 16 18.03 2.81 28.31
N ARG A 17 17.31 2.12 29.20
CA ARG A 17 16.41 1.04 28.84
C ARG A 17 15.19 1.68 28.15
N GLY A 18 15.21 1.78 26.82
CA GLY A 18 14.29 2.61 26.00
C GLY A 18 12.81 2.50 26.35
N ASN A 19 12.33 1.31 26.76
CA ASN A 19 10.95 1.10 27.20
C ASN A 19 10.52 1.96 28.42
N VAL A 20 11.46 2.35 29.29
CA VAL A 20 11.19 3.22 30.46
C VAL A 20 11.17 4.69 30.05
N LEU A 21 12.09 5.09 29.16
CA LEU A 21 12.18 6.47 28.70
C LEU A 21 10.93 6.87 27.90
N ASP A 22 10.48 6.01 26.99
CA ASP A 22 9.28 6.28 26.18
C ASP A 22 8.01 6.35 27.03
N LEU A 23 7.91 5.49 28.06
CA LEU A 23 6.81 5.54 29.02
C LEU A 23 6.87 6.82 29.86
N ALA A 24 8.04 7.20 30.35
CA ALA A 24 8.22 8.41 31.15
C ALA A 24 7.88 9.68 30.36
N VAL A 25 8.35 9.78 29.11
CA VAL A 25 8.00 10.90 28.22
C VAL A 25 6.50 10.92 27.94
N GLY A 26 5.88 9.76 27.70
CA GLY A 26 4.43 9.65 27.50
C GLY A 26 3.62 10.17 28.70
N VAL A 27 4.02 9.86 29.93
CA VAL A 27 3.33 10.33 31.16
C VAL A 27 3.51 11.84 31.37
N VAL A 28 4.72 12.36 31.17
CA VAL A 28 5.01 13.80 31.34
C VAL A 28 4.26 14.64 30.30
N VAL A 29 4.32 14.24 29.03
CA VAL A 29 3.61 14.95 27.96
C VAL A 29 2.09 14.79 28.12
N GLY A 30 1.61 13.61 28.50
CA GLY A 30 0.20 13.34 28.75
C GLY A 30 -0.38 14.22 29.87
N SER A 31 0.30 14.29 31.02
CA SER A 31 -0.13 15.12 32.16
C SER A 31 -0.11 16.62 31.84
N ALA A 32 0.95 17.10 31.17
CA ALA A 32 1.02 18.49 30.72
C ALA A 32 -0.10 18.84 29.73
N PHE A 33 -0.39 17.94 28.79
CA PHE A 33 -1.45 18.14 27.81
C PHE A 33 -2.84 18.14 28.44
N THR A 34 -3.12 17.20 29.36
CA THR A 34 -4.36 17.18 30.13
C THR A 34 -4.54 18.47 30.94
N ALA A 35 -3.46 19.02 31.52
CA ALA A 35 -3.52 20.31 32.22
C ALA A 35 -3.92 21.47 31.28
N ILE A 36 -3.38 21.50 30.05
CA ILE A 36 -3.76 22.51 29.04
C ILE A 36 -5.24 22.39 28.67
N VAL A 37 -5.73 21.17 28.44
CA VAL A 37 -7.15 20.94 28.10
C VAL A 37 -8.07 21.31 29.27
N THR A 38 -7.62 21.02 30.50
CA THR A 38 -8.35 21.38 31.71
C THR A 38 -8.41 22.89 31.89
N SER A 39 -7.30 23.61 31.73
CA SER A 39 -7.28 25.09 31.77
C SER A 39 -8.15 25.69 30.66
N LEU A 40 -8.10 25.16 29.43
CA LEU A 40 -9.01 25.60 28.36
C LEU A 40 -10.48 25.42 28.75
N THR A 41 -10.82 24.31 29.40
CA THR A 41 -12.18 24.04 29.84
C THR A 41 -12.59 24.98 30.98
N ASN A 42 -11.73 25.16 31.98
CA ASN A 42 -12.02 25.91 33.19
C ASN A 42 -11.99 27.43 32.97
N ASP A 43 -11.03 27.91 32.20
CA ASP A 43 -10.71 29.34 32.10
C ASP A 43 -11.36 29.99 30.87
N ILE A 44 -11.77 29.18 29.88
CA ILE A 44 -12.39 29.67 28.64
C ILE A 44 -13.79 29.11 28.47
N ILE A 45 -13.95 27.79 28.39
CA ILE A 45 -15.24 27.16 28.08
C ILE A 45 -16.27 27.40 29.19
N MET A 46 -15.92 27.21 30.46
CA MET A 46 -16.83 27.39 31.59
C MET A 46 -17.34 28.83 31.71
N PRO A 47 -16.49 29.89 31.66
CA PRO A 47 -16.97 31.27 31.61
C PRO A 47 -17.89 31.55 30.42
N LEU A 48 -17.59 30.98 29.25
CA LEU A 48 -18.45 31.11 28.06
C LEU A 48 -19.82 30.44 28.24
N ILE A 49 -19.85 29.26 28.86
CA ILE A 49 -21.10 28.54 29.16
C ILE A 49 -21.90 29.29 30.23
N ASN A 50 -21.26 29.72 31.31
CA ASN A 50 -21.89 30.51 32.37
C ASN A 50 -22.47 31.81 31.80
N TRP A 51 -21.72 32.50 30.93
CA TRP A 51 -22.22 33.69 30.25
C TRP A 51 -23.43 33.40 29.35
N ALA A 52 -23.43 32.27 28.63
CA ALA A 52 -24.53 31.88 27.76
C ALA A 52 -25.80 31.44 28.52
N VAL A 53 -25.66 30.92 29.74
CA VAL A 53 -26.77 30.42 30.59
C VAL A 53 -27.39 31.55 31.43
N GLY A 54 -26.73 32.70 31.56
CA GLY A 54 -27.24 33.89 32.25
C GLY A 54 -26.93 33.92 33.74
N ASP A 55 -27.84 34.41 34.58
CA ASP A 55 -27.68 34.50 36.05
C ASP A 55 -27.48 33.14 36.77
N GLY A 56 -27.59 32.02 36.04
CA GLY A 56 -27.31 30.69 36.55
C GLY A 56 -25.82 30.36 36.45
N ASP A 57 -25.08 30.53 37.54
CA ASP A 57 -23.70 30.06 37.62
C ASP A 57 -23.68 28.52 37.81
N ILE A 58 -23.46 27.80 36.72
CA ILE A 58 -23.37 26.32 36.73
C ILE A 58 -22.23 25.87 37.64
N SER A 59 -21.18 26.68 37.77
CA SER A 59 -20.03 26.38 38.61
C SER A 59 -20.36 26.37 40.11
N SER A 60 -21.40 27.08 40.55
CA SER A 60 -21.82 27.15 41.96
C SER A 60 -23.08 26.33 42.27
N LEU A 61 -23.55 25.51 41.32
CA LEU A 61 -24.60 24.52 41.57
C LEU A 61 -24.13 23.53 42.63
N CYS A 62 -24.62 23.71 43.85
CA CYS A 62 -24.29 22.88 44.98
C CYS A 62 -25.54 22.62 45.83
N THR A 63 -25.66 21.40 46.35
CA THR A 63 -26.73 21.00 47.26
C THR A 63 -26.12 20.73 48.62
N VAL A 64 -26.46 21.55 49.62
CA VAL A 64 -25.98 21.39 51.00
C VAL A 64 -26.86 20.35 51.71
N LEU A 65 -26.25 19.28 52.20
CA LEU A 65 -26.91 18.21 52.95
C LEU A 65 -26.82 18.46 54.46
N ASP A 66 -25.67 18.96 54.92
CA ASP A 66 -25.47 19.38 56.31
C ASP A 66 -24.68 20.69 56.33
N ALA A 67 -25.27 21.70 56.96
CA ALA A 67 -24.79 23.07 56.92
C ALA A 67 -24.05 23.39 58.23
N VAL A 68 -22.74 23.55 58.12
CA VAL A 68 -21.90 24.06 59.20
C VAL A 68 -21.75 25.56 58.98
N TYR A 69 -22.16 26.35 59.96
CA TYR A 69 -22.03 27.80 59.95
C TYR A 69 -20.83 28.22 60.78
N LEU A 70 -20.09 29.21 60.28
CA LEU A 70 -19.05 29.89 61.05
C LEU A 70 -19.70 30.77 62.14
N GLU A 71 -18.89 31.24 63.10
CA GLU A 71 -19.36 32.11 64.21
C GLU A 71 -20.01 33.41 63.72
N ASP A 72 -19.74 33.82 62.48
CA ASP A 72 -20.32 34.99 61.81
C ASP A 72 -21.66 34.70 61.09
N GLY A 73 -22.16 33.46 61.16
CA GLY A 73 -23.40 33.03 60.50
C GLY A 73 -23.24 32.77 59.00
N THR A 74 -22.02 32.81 58.46
CA THR A 74 -21.77 32.42 57.06
C THR A 74 -21.68 30.91 56.91
N LEU A 75 -22.20 30.40 55.79
CA LEU A 75 -22.10 28.98 55.44
C LEU A 75 -20.64 28.63 55.14
N ASP A 76 -20.07 27.74 55.94
CA ASP A 76 -18.75 27.19 55.66
C ASP A 76 -18.88 26.09 54.61
N LEU A 77 -18.72 26.44 53.35
CA LEU A 77 -18.79 25.46 52.26
C LEU A 77 -17.66 24.40 52.32
N ALA A 78 -16.58 24.66 53.07
CA ALA A 78 -15.46 23.73 53.22
C ALA A 78 -15.70 22.70 54.34
N ASN A 79 -16.39 23.11 55.42
CA ASN A 79 -16.74 22.22 56.53
C ASN A 79 -18.17 21.66 56.46
N SER A 80 -19.02 22.19 55.58
CA SER A 80 -20.37 21.68 55.31
C SER A 80 -20.32 20.45 54.41
N LEU A 81 -21.28 19.53 54.59
CA LEU A 81 -21.47 18.40 53.68
C LEU A 81 -22.24 18.89 52.45
N VAL A 82 -21.53 19.08 51.33
CA VAL A 82 -22.09 19.65 50.10
C VAL A 82 -21.84 18.74 48.90
N ILE A 83 -22.88 18.52 48.09
CA ILE A 83 -22.76 17.90 46.76
C ILE A 83 -22.56 19.01 45.73
N ASN A 84 -21.37 19.08 45.12
CA ASN A 84 -21.04 20.08 44.10
C ASN A 84 -21.34 19.53 42.68
N TRP A 85 -22.51 19.89 42.15
CA TRP A 85 -22.92 19.52 40.80
C TRP A 85 -22.14 20.28 39.72
N GLY A 86 -21.73 21.51 40.00
CA GLY A 86 -20.90 22.31 39.09
C GLY A 86 -19.56 21.64 38.78
N ALA A 87 -18.86 21.17 39.83
CA ALA A 87 -17.61 20.43 39.68
C ALA A 87 -17.80 19.11 38.90
N LEU A 88 -18.95 18.43 39.07
CA LEU A 88 -19.25 17.22 38.31
C LEU A 88 -19.46 17.54 36.82
N ILE A 89 -20.25 18.56 36.49
CA ILE A 89 -20.49 18.98 35.11
C ILE A 89 -19.18 19.39 34.44
N GLN A 90 -18.35 20.16 35.15
CA GLN A 90 -17.01 20.54 34.70
C GLN A 90 -16.12 19.31 34.43
N ALA A 91 -16.10 18.32 35.33
CA ALA A 91 -15.35 17.09 35.14
C ALA A 91 -15.83 16.29 33.91
N VAL A 92 -17.15 16.21 33.71
CA VAL A 92 -17.75 15.54 32.54
C VAL A 92 -17.39 16.27 31.24
N LEU A 93 -17.47 17.61 31.21
CA LEU A 93 -17.08 18.40 30.06
C LEU A 93 -15.60 18.23 29.73
N ASN A 94 -14.72 18.31 30.73
CA ASN A 94 -13.29 18.09 30.54
C ASN A 94 -13.01 16.68 29.99
N PHE A 95 -13.68 15.66 30.52
CA PHE A 95 -13.56 14.28 30.02
C PHE A 95 -13.97 14.16 28.55
N ILE A 96 -15.10 14.74 28.15
CA ILE A 96 -15.57 14.73 26.76
C ILE A 96 -14.57 15.47 25.85
N LEU A 97 -14.05 16.61 26.30
CA LEU A 97 -13.10 17.41 25.51
C LEU A 97 -11.77 16.67 25.33
N ILE A 98 -11.20 16.12 26.41
CA ILE A 98 -10.01 15.26 26.35
C ILE A 98 -10.24 14.08 25.42
N ALA A 99 -11.39 13.40 25.51
CA ALA A 99 -11.72 12.26 24.65
C ALA A 99 -11.75 12.63 23.16
N ILE A 100 -12.38 13.76 22.81
CA ILE A 100 -12.43 14.27 21.43
C ILE A 100 -11.02 14.58 20.93
N VAL A 101 -10.20 15.22 21.75
CA VAL A 101 -8.84 15.62 21.36
C VAL A 101 -7.94 14.40 21.20
N ILE A 102 -7.99 13.43 22.12
CA ILE A 102 -7.26 12.16 21.98
C ILE A 102 -7.72 11.42 20.73
N PHE A 103 -9.03 11.36 20.47
CA PHE A 103 -9.56 10.75 19.25
C PHE A 103 -9.04 11.43 17.98
N ALA A 104 -8.99 12.76 17.95
CA ALA A 104 -8.44 13.52 16.82
C ALA A 104 -6.95 13.22 16.60
N ILE A 105 -6.16 13.12 17.67
CA ILE A 105 -4.73 12.76 17.61
C ILE A 105 -4.57 11.34 17.07
N VAL A 106 -5.29 10.36 17.62
CA VAL A 106 -5.22 8.95 17.18
C VAL A 106 -5.65 8.81 15.72
N LYS A 107 -6.72 9.51 15.32
CA LYS A 107 -7.19 9.53 13.92
C LYS A 107 -6.12 10.12 12.99
N THR A 108 -5.47 11.21 13.40
CA THR A 108 -4.41 11.85 12.61
C THR A 108 -3.22 10.91 12.44
N ILE A 109 -2.76 10.29 13.53
CA ILE A 109 -1.64 9.33 13.50
C ILE A 109 -1.98 8.12 12.63
N ASN A 110 -3.18 7.55 12.77
CA ASN A 110 -3.61 6.42 11.95
C ASN A 110 -3.68 6.79 10.47
N THR A 111 -4.20 7.98 10.14
CA THR A 111 -4.29 8.49 8.77
C THR A 111 -2.90 8.67 8.14
N ILE A 112 -1.95 9.27 8.89
CA ILE A 112 -0.56 9.45 8.43
C ILE A 112 0.11 8.09 8.22
N ARG A 113 -0.09 7.14 9.14
CA ARG A 113 0.48 5.80 9.04
C ARG A 113 -0.06 5.04 7.84
N GLU A 114 -1.36 5.16 7.56
CA GLU A 114 -1.97 4.58 6.37
C GLU A 114 -1.41 5.19 5.08
N ALA A 115 -1.26 6.52 5.02
CA ALA A 115 -0.65 7.21 3.88
C ALA A 115 0.80 6.75 3.63
N GLY A 116 1.62 6.68 4.68
CA GLY A 116 2.99 6.17 4.59
C GLY A 116 3.06 4.70 4.16
N SER A 117 2.12 3.87 4.63
CA SER A 117 2.07 2.45 4.24
C SER A 117 1.72 2.23 2.76
N LYS A 118 0.86 3.09 2.19
CA LYS A 118 0.46 3.05 0.78
C LYS A 118 1.65 3.41 -0.13
N LEU A 119 2.37 4.48 0.21
CA LEU A 119 3.61 4.89 -0.47
C LEU A 119 4.67 3.78 -0.44
N ASN A 120 4.89 3.16 0.72
CA ASN A 120 5.87 2.09 0.84
C ASN A 120 5.46 0.82 0.07
N LYS A 121 4.16 0.48 0.06
CA LYS A 121 3.63 -0.62 -0.77
C LYS A 121 3.78 -0.35 -2.28
N GLN A 122 3.52 0.87 -2.73
CA GLN A 122 3.71 1.27 -4.13
C GLN A 122 5.18 1.21 -4.53
N ALA A 123 6.07 1.78 -3.72
CA ALA A 123 7.51 1.73 -3.94
C ALA A 123 8.04 0.27 -3.98
N LYS A 124 7.49 -0.62 -3.14
CA LYS A 124 7.84 -2.05 -3.17
C LYS A 124 7.37 -2.72 -4.46
N ARG A 125 6.14 -2.43 -4.92
CA ARG A 125 5.61 -2.94 -6.21
C ARG A 125 6.43 -2.45 -7.40
N GLU A 126 6.75 -1.16 -7.46
CA GLU A 126 7.60 -0.60 -8.51
C GLU A 126 8.99 -1.24 -8.53
N ARG A 127 9.61 -1.45 -7.36
CA ARG A 127 10.89 -2.16 -7.26
C ARG A 127 10.80 -3.59 -7.77
N GLU A 128 9.71 -4.31 -7.52
CA GLU A 128 9.50 -5.66 -8.04
C GLU A 128 9.31 -5.66 -9.56
N ILE A 129 8.54 -4.72 -10.10
CA ILE A 129 8.35 -4.56 -11.56
C ILE A 129 9.69 -4.24 -12.23
N LEU A 130 10.47 -3.30 -11.67
CA LEU A 130 11.78 -2.94 -12.19
C LEU A 130 12.76 -4.12 -12.17
N LYS A 131 12.75 -4.94 -11.11
CA LYS A 131 13.56 -6.16 -11.03
C LYS A 131 13.18 -7.17 -12.12
N ARG A 132 11.88 -7.39 -12.34
CA ARG A 132 11.39 -8.28 -13.40
C ARG A 132 11.75 -7.76 -14.79
N ALA A 133 11.55 -6.46 -15.04
CA ALA A 133 11.91 -5.82 -16.30
C ALA A 133 13.42 -5.94 -16.61
N LYS A 134 14.28 -5.72 -15.61
CA LYS A 134 15.74 -5.92 -15.76
C LYS A 134 16.11 -7.36 -16.06
N LYS A 135 15.45 -8.33 -15.43
CA LYS A 135 15.66 -9.76 -15.69
C LYS A 135 15.28 -10.13 -17.12
N ILE A 136 14.09 -9.71 -17.57
CA ILE A 136 13.60 -9.94 -18.93
C ILE A 136 14.54 -9.30 -19.95
N LYS A 137 14.98 -8.06 -19.74
CA LYS A 137 15.93 -7.39 -20.65
C LYS A 137 17.26 -8.13 -20.75
N LYS A 138 17.74 -8.71 -19.65
CA LYS A 138 18.94 -9.55 -19.65
C LYS A 138 18.71 -10.85 -20.43
N GLU A 139 17.57 -11.51 -20.24
CA GLU A 139 17.20 -12.73 -20.97
C GLU A 139 17.00 -12.46 -22.47
N GLN A 140 16.35 -11.35 -22.83
CA GLN A 140 16.16 -10.92 -24.22
C GLN A 140 17.48 -10.54 -24.89
N GLY A 141 18.41 -9.89 -24.18
CA GLY A 141 19.73 -9.58 -24.71
C GLY A 141 20.53 -10.84 -25.06
N ILE A 142 20.43 -11.88 -24.23
CA ILE A 142 21.07 -13.18 -24.49
C ILE A 142 20.42 -13.88 -25.69
N ALA A 143 19.08 -13.94 -25.73
CA ALA A 143 18.36 -14.55 -26.84
C ALA A 143 18.61 -13.84 -28.19
N MET A 144 18.78 -12.52 -28.16
CA MET A 144 19.07 -11.72 -29.36
C MET A 144 20.52 -11.87 -29.84
N ASP A 145 21.47 -12.03 -28.92
CA ASP A 145 22.87 -12.36 -29.24
C ASP A 145 22.97 -13.76 -29.87
N GLU A 146 22.24 -14.74 -29.32
CA GLU A 146 22.13 -16.08 -29.89
C GLU A 146 21.46 -16.09 -31.27
N ALA A 147 20.35 -15.37 -31.43
CA ALA A 147 19.66 -15.26 -32.73
C ALA A 147 20.55 -14.60 -33.79
N ARG A 148 21.34 -13.59 -33.40
CA ARG A 148 22.31 -12.95 -34.30
C ARG A 148 23.43 -13.91 -34.71
N LYS A 149 23.98 -14.68 -33.78
CA LYS A 149 24.99 -15.71 -34.09
C LYS A 149 24.44 -16.79 -35.00
N GLN A 150 23.20 -17.21 -34.81
CA GLN A 150 22.54 -18.18 -35.68
C GLN A 150 22.27 -17.62 -37.07
N ALA A 151 21.85 -16.35 -37.18
CA ALA A 151 21.68 -15.67 -38.46
C ALA A 151 23.02 -15.50 -39.19
N GLU A 152 24.08 -15.07 -38.50
CA GLU A 152 25.44 -14.97 -39.07
C GLU A 152 25.98 -16.35 -39.51
N ALA A 153 25.69 -17.42 -38.75
CA ALA A 153 26.07 -18.79 -39.12
C ALA A 153 25.27 -19.33 -40.33
N GLN A 154 23.99 -18.95 -40.47
CA GLN A 154 23.17 -19.30 -41.63
C GLN A 154 23.62 -18.54 -42.88
N LEU A 155 23.91 -17.24 -42.76
CA LEU A 155 24.51 -16.44 -43.84
C LEU A 155 25.87 -17.01 -44.28
N ALA A 156 26.72 -17.45 -43.34
CA ALA A 156 27.99 -18.09 -43.67
C ALA A 156 27.84 -19.49 -44.30
N ALA A 157 26.78 -20.23 -43.96
CA ALA A 157 26.45 -21.50 -44.60
C ALA A 157 25.88 -21.31 -46.02
N GLU A 158 25.24 -20.17 -46.28
CA GLU A 158 24.73 -19.78 -47.61
C GLU A 158 25.83 -19.17 -48.51
N GLU A 159 26.91 -18.63 -47.94
CA GLU A 159 28.04 -18.02 -48.66
C GLU A 159 29.26 -18.96 -48.89
N ALA A 160 29.22 -20.20 -48.38
CA ALA A 160 30.24 -21.22 -48.65
C ALA A 160 30.14 -21.75 -50.11
N PRO A 161 31.27 -22.06 -50.79
CA PRO A 161 31.26 -22.37 -52.22
C PRO A 161 30.49 -23.65 -52.48
N ALA A 162 29.48 -23.54 -53.36
CA ALA A 162 28.65 -24.65 -53.81
C ALA A 162 29.49 -25.82 -54.37
N PRO A 163 29.38 -27.05 -53.83
CA PRO A 163 29.60 -28.23 -54.62
C PRO A 163 28.35 -28.45 -55.50
N ALA A 164 28.51 -28.24 -56.80
CA ALA A 164 27.66 -28.72 -57.89
C ALA A 164 26.13 -28.52 -57.74
N ALA A 165 25.63 -27.45 -58.36
CA ALA A 165 24.21 -27.31 -58.67
C ALA A 165 23.71 -28.44 -59.59
N PRO A 166 22.57 -29.12 -59.29
CA PRO A 166 21.64 -29.49 -60.34
C PRO A 166 20.86 -28.23 -60.72
N ALA A 167 20.99 -27.83 -61.98
CA ALA A 167 20.31 -26.67 -62.54
C ALA A 167 18.78 -26.81 -62.35
N LYS A 168 18.11 -25.72 -61.97
CA LYS A 168 16.67 -25.59 -62.22
C LYS A 168 16.45 -25.80 -63.71
N PRO A 169 15.43 -26.55 -64.16
CA PRO A 169 15.30 -26.92 -65.55
C PRO A 169 15.24 -25.64 -66.39
N THR A 170 16.23 -25.50 -67.27
CA THR A 170 16.31 -24.36 -68.18
C THR A 170 15.20 -24.45 -69.22
N VAL A 171 14.81 -23.31 -69.77
CA VAL A 171 13.70 -23.19 -70.74
C VAL A 171 13.82 -24.19 -71.90
N GLU A 172 15.04 -24.58 -72.28
CA GLU A 172 15.29 -25.60 -73.30
C GLU A 172 14.82 -27.01 -72.91
N GLU A 173 14.96 -27.41 -71.64
CA GLU A 173 14.46 -28.70 -71.11
C GLU A 173 12.92 -28.71 -71.03
N LEU A 174 12.33 -27.60 -70.62
CA LEU A 174 10.86 -27.46 -70.60
C LEU A 174 10.27 -27.49 -72.01
N LEU A 175 10.94 -26.92 -73.00
CA LEU A 175 10.49 -26.98 -74.40
C LEU A 175 10.65 -28.38 -75.02
N THR A 176 11.67 -29.15 -74.61
CA THR A 176 11.81 -30.55 -75.03
C THR A 176 10.77 -31.45 -74.38
N GLU A 177 10.46 -31.21 -73.10
CA GLU A 177 9.42 -31.92 -72.37
C GLU A 177 8.03 -31.64 -72.94
N ILE A 178 7.71 -30.38 -73.28
CA ILE A 178 6.45 -30.01 -73.98
C ILE A 178 6.36 -30.69 -75.35
N ARG A 179 7.45 -30.75 -76.14
CA ARG A 179 7.47 -31.43 -77.44
C ARG A 179 7.21 -32.93 -77.31
N ASN A 180 7.84 -33.57 -76.33
CA ASN A 180 7.66 -35.01 -76.10
C ASN A 180 6.27 -35.32 -75.57
N LEU A 181 5.70 -34.47 -74.71
CA LEU A 181 4.32 -34.61 -74.26
C LEU A 181 3.32 -34.41 -75.41
N LEU A 182 3.56 -33.48 -76.33
CA LEU A 182 2.73 -33.32 -77.53
C LEU A 182 2.89 -34.46 -78.53
N ALA A 183 4.08 -35.03 -78.69
CA ALA A 183 4.30 -36.21 -79.52
C ALA A 183 3.60 -37.45 -78.92
N ALA A 184 3.72 -37.66 -77.61
CA ALA A 184 3.02 -38.72 -76.89
C ALA A 184 1.49 -38.56 -76.96
N ASN A 185 0.98 -37.32 -76.91
CA ASN A 185 -0.46 -37.06 -77.07
C ASN A 185 -0.93 -37.11 -78.53
N ALA A 186 -0.05 -36.85 -79.51
CA ALA A 186 -0.33 -37.07 -80.92
C ALA A 186 -0.40 -38.57 -81.26
N GLU A 187 0.34 -39.40 -80.51
CA GLU A 187 0.26 -40.87 -80.58
C GLU A 187 -0.96 -41.44 -79.83
N SER A 188 -1.45 -40.76 -78.78
CA SER A 188 -2.67 -41.15 -78.04
C SER A 188 -3.99 -40.67 -78.68
N GLY A 189 -3.93 -39.90 -79.77
CA GLY A 189 -5.08 -39.28 -80.45
C GLY A 189 -5.77 -40.11 -81.53
N LYS A 190 -5.48 -41.42 -81.68
CA LYS A 190 -6.23 -42.31 -82.58
C LYS A 190 -6.97 -43.40 -81.78
N VAL A 191 -8.29 -43.21 -81.68
CA VAL A 191 -9.35 -44.22 -81.38
C VAL A 191 -9.36 -44.61 -79.88
N SER A 192 -10.36 -44.36 -79.04
CA SER A 192 -11.83 -44.42 -79.19
C SER A 192 -12.54 -43.93 -77.91
N SER A 193 -13.57 -43.09 -78.05
CA SER A 193 -14.81 -43.14 -77.23
C SER A 193 -15.67 -44.34 -77.67
N PRO A 194 -16.78 -44.76 -77.01
CA PRO A 194 -17.35 -44.43 -75.69
C PRO A 194 -17.77 -45.69 -74.88
N ASP A 195 -18.64 -45.54 -73.87
CA ASP A 195 -19.46 -46.57 -73.16
C ASP A 195 -18.81 -47.14 -71.88
N GLY A 196 -19.42 -47.26 -70.71
CA GLY A 196 -20.78 -47.09 -70.21
C GLY A 196 -20.83 -47.66 -68.78
N SER A 197 -21.92 -47.38 -68.04
CA SER A 197 -22.40 -48.06 -66.81
C SER A 197 -21.55 -47.95 -65.52
N GLU A 198 -22.06 -47.31 -64.46
CA GLU A 198 -22.70 -47.94 -63.26
C GLU A 198 -21.65 -48.60 -62.33
N THR A 199 -21.67 -48.54 -61.00
CA THR A 199 -22.67 -48.25 -59.95
C THR A 199 -21.92 -48.17 -58.61
N GLU A 200 -22.56 -47.57 -57.59
CA GLU A 200 -22.67 -47.95 -56.17
C GLU A 200 -21.68 -48.99 -55.55
N THR A 201 -21.24 -48.97 -54.29
CA THR A 201 -21.66 -48.33 -53.02
C THR A 201 -20.66 -48.71 -51.91
N GLU A 202 -20.80 -47.99 -50.79
CA GLU A 202 -20.68 -48.45 -49.39
C GLU A 202 -19.33 -48.73 -48.68
N ASN A 203 -19.24 -48.01 -47.54
CA ASN A 203 -18.82 -48.44 -46.19
C ASN A 203 -17.36 -48.90 -45.96
N LYS A 204 -16.64 -48.18 -45.09
CA LYS A 204 -16.79 -48.20 -43.62
C LYS A 204 -16.00 -47.07 -42.96
#